data_AF-A0A7C7D738-F1
#
_entry.id   AF-A0A7C7D738-F1
#
_cell.length_a   1.000
_cell.length_b   1.000
_cell.length_c   1.000
_cell.angle_alpha   90.00
_cell.angle_beta   90.00
_cell.angle_gamma   90.00
#
_symmetry.space_group_name_H-M   'P 1'
#
loop_
_entity.id
_entity.type
_entity.pdbx_description
1 polymer ?
#
loop_
_entity_poly.entity_id
_entity_poly.type
_entity_poly.pdbx_seq_one_letter_code
_entity_poly.pdbx_strand_id
1 'polypeptide(L)'
;MILTTHTSVAMQCPKCGELEFHALSLFAFSGKGRESLYCRCGESLMSVASRDHKNFNVSFNCAFCGKVHYLRLKRRAFWGKNAIPLLCPEVEASTGFVGPKQKVAQACQEREKSIAELASELGYEDEFENPEVMLKLLDHLHNLARDGALGCKCGNHNLTFELLPDRIELYCEICDAVGVIYGENTENIRIFEGMTSVNLDENKTVLLNCTQHGHFCKVIEEE
;
A
#
# COMPACT_ATOMS: atom_id res chain seq x y z
N MET A 1 -12.96 -2.71 38.70
CA MET A 1 -13.46 -2.98 37.33
C MET A 1 -12.61 -2.19 36.35
N ILE A 2 -11.81 -2.86 35.51
CA ILE A 2 -10.96 -2.19 34.52
C ILE A 2 -11.81 -1.96 33.27
N LEU A 3 -12.03 -0.69 32.91
CA LEU A 3 -12.73 -0.32 31.69
C LEU A 3 -11.72 -0.28 30.54
N THR A 4 -11.94 -1.08 29.50
CA THR A 4 -11.15 -0.98 28.26
C THR A 4 -11.47 0.36 27.58
N THR A 5 -10.46 1.21 27.48
CA THR A 5 -10.55 2.54 26.87
C THR A 5 -9.74 2.65 25.58
N HIS A 6 -8.92 1.66 25.25
CA HIS A 6 -8.10 1.65 24.05
C HIS A 6 -8.58 0.53 23.12
N THR A 7 -8.63 0.85 21.83
CA THR A 7 -8.82 -0.12 20.75
C THR A 7 -7.77 0.15 19.69
N SER A 8 -7.56 -0.82 18.81
CA SER A 8 -6.67 -0.69 17.66
C SER A 8 -7.48 -0.74 16.38
N VAL A 9 -7.06 0.05 15.41
CA VAL A 9 -7.58 0.04 14.04
C VAL A 9 -6.42 -0.34 13.13
N ALA A 10 -6.61 -1.35 12.29
CA ALA A 10 -5.72 -1.65 11.19
C ALA A 10 -6.47 -1.41 9.87
N MET A 11 -5.89 -0.68 8.93
CA MET A 11 -6.54 -0.40 7.65
C MET A 11 -5.53 -0.24 6.53
N GLN A 12 -5.87 -0.79 5.37
CA GLN A 12 -5.09 -0.59 4.16
C GLN A 12 -5.36 0.80 3.58
N CYS A 13 -4.30 1.55 3.28
CA CYS A 13 -4.42 2.88 2.70
C CYS A 13 -4.89 2.81 1.24
N PRO A 14 -5.95 3.54 0.85
CA PRO A 14 -6.40 3.58 -0.55
C PRO A 14 -5.42 4.29 -1.49
N LYS A 15 -4.52 5.13 -0.96
CA LYS A 15 -3.57 5.90 -1.76
C LYS A 15 -2.24 5.18 -1.95
N CYS A 16 -1.65 4.65 -0.88
CA CYS A 16 -0.31 4.05 -0.94
C CYS A 16 -0.28 2.54 -0.71
N GLY A 17 -1.42 1.89 -0.46
CA GLY A 17 -1.54 0.43 -0.30
C GLY A 17 -1.05 -0.13 1.04
N GLU A 18 -0.33 0.66 1.84
CA GLU A 18 0.25 0.25 3.12
C GLU A 18 -0.81 -0.08 4.19
N LEU A 19 -0.51 -1.07 5.03
CA LEU A 19 -1.35 -1.44 6.17
C LEU A 19 -0.94 -0.63 7.42
N GLU A 20 -1.81 0.28 7.84
CA GLU A 20 -1.55 1.19 8.95
C GLU A 20 -2.24 0.73 10.24
N PHE A 21 -1.52 0.84 11.37
CA PHE A 21 -2.03 0.52 12.71
C PHE A 21 -2.15 1.77 13.57
N HIS A 22 -3.36 2.06 14.04
CA HIS A 22 -3.64 3.19 14.92
C HIS A 22 -4.22 2.74 16.25
N ALA A 23 -3.77 3.38 17.33
CA ALA A 23 -4.43 3.28 18.63
C ALA A 23 -5.52 4.34 18.73
N LEU A 24 -6.72 3.94 19.15
CA LEU A 24 -7.85 4.84 19.33
C LEU A 24 -8.35 4.75 20.78
N SER A 25 -8.28 5.88 21.48
CA SER A 25 -8.73 6.00 22.87
C SER A 25 -10.16 6.51 22.93
N LEU A 26 -10.95 5.98 23.86
CA LEU A 26 -12.30 6.46 24.16
C LEU A 26 -12.31 7.94 24.61
N PHE A 27 -11.19 8.40 25.16
CA PHE A 27 -11.01 9.79 25.60
C PHE A 27 -10.78 10.77 24.43
N ALA A 28 -10.40 10.29 23.24
CA ALA A 28 -10.26 11.14 22.05
C ALA A 28 -11.58 11.83 21.66
N PHE A 29 -12.71 11.27 22.07
CA PHE A 29 -14.04 11.81 21.79
C PHE A 29 -14.51 12.83 22.84
N SER A 30 -13.74 13.07 23.90
CA SER A 30 -14.07 14.11 24.88
C SER A 30 -13.91 15.50 24.25
N GLY A 31 -14.99 16.29 24.20
CA GLY A 31 -15.00 17.62 23.59
C GLY A 31 -15.62 17.64 22.19
N LYS A 32 -14.80 17.58 21.14
CA LYS A 32 -15.27 17.67 19.73
C LYS A 32 -16.10 16.47 19.28
N GLY A 33 -16.02 15.34 19.99
CA GLY A 33 -16.78 14.14 19.67
C GLY A 33 -16.39 13.49 18.35
N ARG A 34 -15.20 13.78 17.81
CA ARG A 34 -14.69 13.20 16.56
C ARG A 34 -13.18 13.04 16.64
N GLU A 35 -12.70 11.93 16.09
CA GLU A 35 -11.28 11.62 15.88
C GLU A 35 -11.07 11.15 14.44
N SER A 36 -9.97 11.57 13.81
CA SER A 36 -9.61 11.16 12.45
C SER A 36 -8.24 10.50 12.43
N LEU A 37 -8.13 9.41 11.67
CA LEU A 37 -6.91 8.62 11.50
C LEU A 37 -6.37 8.84 10.10
N TYR A 38 -5.05 9.02 10.00
CA TYR A 38 -4.34 9.35 8.77
C TYR A 38 -3.18 8.38 8.57
N CYS A 39 -2.95 8.01 7.32
CA CYS A 39 -1.78 7.23 6.92
C CYS A 39 -0.51 8.10 7.02
N ARG A 40 0.65 7.46 7.11
CA ARG A 40 1.96 8.14 7.03
C ARG A 40 2.15 8.91 5.72
N CYS A 41 1.47 8.53 4.63
CA CYS A 41 1.46 9.28 3.37
C CYS A 41 0.57 10.54 3.37
N GLY A 42 -0.10 10.83 4.49
CA GLY A 42 -1.00 11.98 4.66
C GLY A 42 -2.45 11.72 4.26
N GLU A 43 -2.76 10.56 3.68
CA GLU A 43 -4.13 10.22 3.28
C GLU A 43 -5.04 9.98 4.48
N SER A 44 -6.29 10.43 4.41
CA SER A 44 -7.28 10.12 5.43
C SER A 44 -7.69 8.66 5.34
N LEU A 45 -7.67 7.93 6.46
CA LEU A 45 -8.08 6.52 6.50
C LEU A 45 -9.50 6.38 7.05
N MET A 46 -9.72 6.95 8.22
CA MET A 46 -10.96 6.78 8.97
C MET A 46 -11.30 8.05 9.75
N SER A 47 -12.59 8.35 9.88
CA SER A 47 -13.09 9.28 10.88
C SER A 47 -14.12 8.57 11.76
N VAL A 48 -14.00 8.78 13.07
CA VAL A 48 -14.92 8.22 14.05
C VAL A 48 -15.55 9.38 14.79
N ALA A 49 -16.86 9.36 14.98
CA ALA A 49 -17.59 10.37 15.74
C ALA A 49 -18.52 9.73 16.76
N SER A 50 -18.56 10.28 17.96
CA SER A 50 -19.49 9.89 19.02
C SER A 50 -19.83 11.10 19.89
N ARG A 51 -21.12 11.23 20.24
CA ARG A 51 -21.62 12.26 21.16
C ARG A 51 -22.03 11.72 22.52
N ASP A 52 -22.30 10.42 22.60
CA ASP A 52 -22.86 9.75 23.79
C ASP A 52 -21.91 8.70 24.39
N HIS A 53 -20.73 8.50 23.78
CA HIS A 53 -19.76 7.45 24.10
C HIS A 53 -20.35 6.02 24.13
N LYS A 54 -21.52 5.82 23.53
CA LYS A 54 -22.24 4.54 23.44
C LYS A 54 -22.36 4.09 21.98
N ASN A 55 -22.57 5.04 21.08
CA ASN A 55 -22.70 4.83 19.65
C ASN A 55 -21.62 5.63 18.92
N PHE A 56 -20.94 4.95 18.00
CA PHE A 56 -19.84 5.48 17.22
C PHE A 56 -20.22 5.40 15.74
N ASN A 57 -20.26 6.54 15.08
CA ASN A 57 -20.39 6.64 13.64
C ASN A 57 -18.98 6.61 13.06
N VAL A 58 -18.70 5.61 12.23
CA VAL A 58 -17.41 5.37 11.62
C VAL A 58 -17.57 5.61 10.13
N SER A 59 -16.72 6.44 9.56
CA SER A 59 -16.54 6.57 8.11
C SER A 59 -15.12 6.16 7.76
N PHE A 60 -14.92 5.37 6.71
CA PHE A 60 -13.59 4.97 6.27
C PHE A 60 -13.47 4.98 4.75
N ASN A 61 -12.28 5.32 4.26
CA ASN A 61 -11.95 5.32 2.85
C ASN A 61 -11.53 3.89 2.45
N CYS A 62 -12.27 3.28 1.53
CA CYS A 62 -12.05 1.89 1.14
C CYS A 62 -10.94 1.78 0.09
N ALA A 63 -9.94 0.92 0.36
CA ALA A 63 -8.87 0.65 -0.60
C ALA A 63 -9.32 -0.18 -1.82
N PHE A 64 -10.43 -0.92 -1.72
CA PHE A 64 -10.89 -1.78 -2.80
C PHE A 64 -11.76 -1.08 -3.84
N CYS A 65 -12.74 -0.26 -3.40
CA CYS A 65 -13.67 0.40 -4.32
C CYS A 65 -13.43 1.91 -4.47
N GLY A 66 -12.47 2.47 -3.73
CA GLY A 66 -12.16 3.90 -3.72
C GLY A 66 -13.23 4.81 -3.09
N LYS A 67 -14.32 4.25 -2.56
CA LYS A 67 -15.44 5.00 -1.98
C LYS A 67 -15.33 5.09 -0.45
N VAL A 68 -16.07 6.04 0.13
CA VAL A 68 -16.22 6.16 1.58
C VAL A 68 -17.37 5.29 2.07
N HIS A 69 -17.11 4.42 3.04
CA HIS A 69 -18.12 3.59 3.68
C HIS A 69 -18.47 4.09 5.08
N TYR A 70 -19.70 3.83 5.51
CA TYR A 70 -20.24 4.28 6.78
C TYR A 70 -20.77 3.10 7.60
N LEU A 71 -20.40 3.07 8.88
CA LEU A 71 -20.80 2.03 9.80
C LEU A 71 -21.18 2.65 11.15
N ARG A 72 -22.21 2.11 11.79
CA ARG A 72 -22.58 2.51 13.16
C ARG A 72 -22.28 1.37 14.13
N LEU A 73 -21.35 1.61 15.05
CA LEU A 73 -20.91 0.61 16.03
C LEU A 73 -21.28 1.02 17.45
N LYS A 74 -21.72 0.04 18.24
CA LYS A 74 -21.90 0.22 19.69
C LYS A 74 -20.53 0.13 20.37
N ARG A 75 -20.39 0.77 21.53
CA ARG A 75 -19.15 0.71 22.35
C ARG A 75 -18.65 -0.72 22.56
N ARG A 76 -19.55 -1.66 22.87
CA ARG A 76 -19.21 -3.07 23.10
C ARG A 76 -18.68 -3.81 21.86
N ALA A 77 -18.97 -3.30 20.67
CA ALA A 77 -18.45 -3.81 19.42
C ALA A 77 -17.06 -3.20 19.17
N PHE A 78 -16.97 -1.87 19.27
CA PHE A 78 -15.75 -1.12 18.94
C PHE A 78 -14.60 -1.27 19.97
N TRP A 79 -14.93 -1.36 21.26
CA TRP A 79 -14.02 -1.70 22.38
C TRP A 79 -14.36 -3.09 22.96
N GLY A 80 -14.83 -4.00 22.10
CA GLY A 80 -15.14 -5.37 22.45
C GLY A 80 -13.90 -6.23 22.69
N LYS A 81 -14.13 -7.54 22.87
CA LYS A 81 -13.06 -8.54 23.00
C LYS A 81 -12.60 -9.13 21.65
N ASN A 82 -13.34 -8.84 20.57
CA ASN A 82 -13.12 -9.41 19.25
C ASN A 82 -12.71 -8.31 18.26
N ALA A 83 -11.97 -8.69 17.22
CA ALA A 83 -11.77 -7.84 16.06
C ALA A 83 -13.02 -7.89 15.18
N ILE A 84 -13.39 -6.73 14.63
CA ILE A 84 -14.52 -6.56 13.72
C ILE A 84 -13.97 -6.15 12.36
N PRO A 85 -14.33 -6.84 11.28
CA PRO A 85 -13.93 -6.47 9.93
C PRO A 85 -14.64 -5.19 9.48
N LEU A 86 -13.92 -4.35 8.76
CA LEU A 86 -14.44 -3.21 8.03
C LEU A 86 -14.67 -3.67 6.59
N LEU A 87 -15.90 -4.10 6.32
CA LEU A 87 -16.24 -4.72 5.04
C LEU A 87 -16.50 -3.68 3.96
N CYS A 88 -15.96 -3.93 2.77
CA CYS A 88 -16.39 -3.30 1.53
C CYS A 88 -17.63 -4.03 1.01
N PRO A 89 -18.80 -3.37 0.88
CA PRO A 89 -20.00 -4.02 0.36
C PRO A 89 -19.91 -4.39 -1.13
N GLU A 90 -19.00 -3.76 -1.89
CA GLU A 90 -18.88 -3.98 -3.34
C GLU A 90 -18.03 -5.21 -3.66
N VAL A 91 -17.00 -5.47 -2.85
CA VAL A 91 -16.04 -6.58 -3.05
C VAL A 91 -16.26 -7.70 -2.03
N GLU A 92 -17.14 -7.50 -1.05
CA GLU A 92 -17.41 -8.42 0.06
C GLU A 92 -16.15 -8.82 0.86
N ALA A 93 -15.11 -7.97 0.81
CA ALA A 93 -13.82 -8.18 1.45
C ALA A 93 -13.55 -7.16 2.57
N SER A 94 -12.68 -7.52 3.52
CA SER A 94 -12.32 -6.66 4.64
C SER A 94 -11.17 -5.70 4.27
N THR A 95 -11.43 -4.39 4.29
CA THR A 95 -10.41 -3.34 4.05
C THR A 95 -9.56 -3.05 5.30
N GLY A 96 -9.96 -3.58 6.46
CA GLY A 96 -9.34 -3.31 7.74
C GLY A 96 -10.09 -3.93 8.91
N PHE A 97 -9.58 -3.78 10.12
CA PHE A 97 -10.15 -4.36 11.33
C PHE A 97 -10.10 -3.38 12.50
N VAL A 98 -11.09 -3.48 13.40
CA VAL A 98 -11.14 -2.70 14.65
C VAL A 98 -11.32 -3.63 15.85
N GLY A 99 -10.57 -3.42 16.92
CA GLY A 99 -10.71 -4.19 18.16
C GLY A 99 -9.43 -4.24 19.00
N PRO A 100 -9.31 -5.19 19.93
CA PRO A 100 -8.08 -5.36 20.72
C PRO A 100 -6.87 -5.59 19.83
N LYS A 101 -5.74 -4.93 20.13
CA LYS A 101 -4.49 -4.99 19.33
C LYS A 101 -4.12 -6.39 18.85
N GLN A 102 -4.10 -7.36 19.76
CA GLN A 102 -3.75 -8.76 19.43
C GLN A 102 -4.74 -9.39 18.45
N LYS A 103 -6.04 -9.13 18.61
CA LYS A 103 -7.09 -9.67 17.73
C LYS A 103 -7.07 -9.02 16.36
N VAL A 104 -6.78 -7.73 16.29
CA VAL A 104 -6.63 -7.00 15.03
C VAL A 104 -5.41 -7.50 14.26
N ALA A 105 -4.26 -7.65 14.92
CA ALA A 105 -3.05 -8.20 14.30
C ALA A 105 -3.27 -9.64 13.80
N GLN A 106 -3.91 -10.50 14.61
CA GLN A 106 -4.27 -11.85 14.23
C GLN A 106 -5.16 -11.87 12.96
N ALA A 107 -6.21 -11.05 12.94
CA ALA A 107 -7.12 -10.98 11.79
C ALA A 107 -6.44 -10.47 10.50
N CYS A 108 -5.48 -9.55 10.63
CA CYS A 108 -4.69 -9.10 9.48
C CYS A 108 -3.82 -10.24 8.92
N GLN A 109 -3.14 -10.98 9.81
CA GLN A 109 -2.29 -12.10 9.42
C GLN A 109 -3.09 -13.26 8.80
N GLU A 110 -4.26 -13.58 9.35
CA GLU A 110 -5.16 -14.60 8.80
C GLU A 110 -5.63 -14.23 7.39
N ARG A 111 -6.01 -12.96 7.18
CA ARG A 111 -6.37 -12.45 5.84
C ARG A 111 -5.24 -12.62 4.84
N GLU A 112 -4.01 -12.26 5.21
CA GLU A 112 -2.85 -12.33 4.33
C GLU A 112 -2.49 -13.79 3.98
N LYS A 113 -2.57 -14.69 4.95
CA LYS A 113 -2.40 -16.13 4.71
C LYS A 113 -3.45 -16.68 3.75
N SER A 114 -4.73 -16.35 3.95
CA SER A 114 -5.80 -16.81 3.05
C SER A 114 -5.61 -16.31 1.62
N ILE A 115 -5.09 -15.09 1.44
CA ILE A 115 -4.76 -14.56 0.11
C ILE A 115 -3.60 -15.37 -0.51
N ALA A 116 -2.55 -15.65 0.25
CA ALA A 116 -1.41 -16.43 -0.23
C ALA A 116 -1.80 -17.87 -0.59
N GLU A 117 -2.60 -18.53 0.25
CA GLU A 117 -3.13 -19.88 -0.02
C GLU A 117 -3.96 -19.92 -1.30
N LEU A 118 -4.86 -18.93 -1.51
CA LEU A 118 -5.65 -18.80 -2.73
C LEU A 118 -4.77 -18.57 -3.97
N ALA A 119 -3.71 -17.76 -3.86
CA ALA A 119 -2.78 -17.54 -4.97
C ALA A 119 -2.04 -18.84 -5.37
N SER A 120 -1.61 -19.62 -4.37
CA SER A 120 -0.99 -20.93 -4.57
C SER A 120 -1.94 -21.92 -5.26
N GLU A 121 -3.19 -22.01 -4.80
CA GLU A 121 -4.21 -22.89 -5.38
C GLU A 121 -4.55 -22.53 -6.84
N LEU A 122 -4.48 -21.25 -7.19
CA LEU A 122 -4.78 -20.75 -8.54
C LEU A 122 -3.55 -20.78 -9.47
N GLY A 123 -2.38 -21.22 -8.99
CA GLY A 123 -1.16 -21.31 -9.80
C GLY A 123 -0.51 -19.96 -10.12
N TYR A 124 -0.87 -18.89 -9.40
CA TYR A 124 -0.25 -17.57 -9.58
C TYR A 124 1.18 -17.48 -9.00
N GLU A 125 1.70 -18.55 -8.40
CA GLU A 125 3.10 -18.61 -7.94
C GLU A 125 4.11 -18.64 -9.11
N ASP A 126 3.68 -19.05 -10.32
CA ASP A 126 4.57 -19.27 -11.47
C ASP A 126 4.57 -18.14 -12.53
N GLU A 127 3.87 -17.01 -12.31
CA GLU A 127 3.81 -15.92 -13.30
C GLU A 127 5.06 -15.01 -13.32
N PHE A 128 5.90 -15.07 -12.28
CA PHE A 128 7.15 -14.30 -12.21
C PHE A 128 8.34 -15.23 -12.14
N GLU A 129 9.38 -14.98 -12.94
CA GLU A 129 10.61 -15.78 -12.89
C GLU A 129 11.28 -15.70 -11.51
N ASN A 130 11.12 -14.57 -10.81
CA ASN A 130 11.64 -14.37 -9.46
C ASN A 130 10.77 -13.41 -8.62
N PRO A 131 9.67 -13.90 -8.01
CA PRO A 131 8.72 -13.06 -7.29
C PRO A 131 9.33 -12.34 -6.08
N GLU A 132 10.31 -12.95 -5.41
CA GLU A 132 11.02 -12.32 -4.29
C GLU A 132 11.83 -11.07 -4.70
N VAL A 133 12.40 -11.11 -5.91
CA VAL A 133 13.18 -9.99 -6.46
C VAL A 133 12.27 -8.85 -6.89
N MET A 134 11.16 -9.17 -7.56
CA MET A 134 10.17 -8.19 -8.00
C MET A 134 9.54 -7.45 -6.83
N LEU A 135 9.21 -8.16 -5.73
CA LEU A 135 8.67 -7.53 -4.53
C LEU A 135 9.65 -6.52 -3.91
N LYS A 136 10.94 -6.87 -3.83
CA LYS A 136 11.98 -5.95 -3.31
C LYS A 136 12.17 -4.72 -4.18
N LEU A 137 12.10 -4.88 -5.51
CA LEU A 137 12.19 -3.75 -6.45
C LEU A 137 11.01 -2.79 -6.27
N LEU A 138 9.80 -3.33 -6.09
CA LEU A 138 8.60 -2.53 -5.83
C LEU A 138 8.69 -1.77 -4.50
N ASP A 139 9.12 -2.45 -3.43
CA ASP A 139 9.30 -1.80 -2.12
C ASP A 139 10.32 -0.66 -2.20
N HIS A 140 11.43 -0.84 -2.94
CA HIS A 140 12.43 0.21 -3.13
C HIS A 140 11.90 1.38 -3.96
N LEU A 141 11.19 1.12 -5.06
CA LEU A 141 10.53 2.14 -5.87
C LEU A 141 9.53 2.96 -5.07
N HIS A 142 8.74 2.31 -4.21
CA HIS A 142 7.76 2.99 -3.35
C HIS A 142 8.45 3.90 -2.33
N ASN A 143 9.55 3.44 -1.73
CA ASN A 143 10.37 4.26 -0.84
C ASN A 143 10.95 5.49 -1.57
N LEU A 144 11.49 5.33 -2.79
CA LEU A 144 12.01 6.43 -3.60
C LEU A 144 10.92 7.45 -3.96
N ALA A 145 9.73 6.99 -4.33
CA ALA A 145 8.58 7.85 -4.62
C ALA A 145 8.15 8.64 -3.38
N ARG A 146 8.08 7.98 -2.22
CA ARG A 146 7.73 8.62 -0.94
C ARG A 146 8.75 9.69 -0.54
N ASP A 147 10.03 9.41 -0.75
CA ASP A 147 11.13 10.29 -0.36
C ASP A 147 11.36 11.42 -1.40
N GLY A 148 10.56 11.47 -2.47
CA GLY A 148 10.65 12.47 -3.54
C GLY A 148 11.89 12.30 -4.42
N ALA A 149 12.51 11.13 -4.37
CA ALA A 149 13.74 10.80 -5.07
C ALA A 149 13.49 10.07 -6.41
N LEU A 150 12.24 9.92 -6.81
CA LEU A 150 11.80 9.40 -8.11
C LEU A 150 11.29 10.56 -8.96
N GLY A 151 11.87 10.77 -10.15
CA GLY A 151 11.43 11.85 -11.04
C GLY A 151 11.98 11.75 -12.46
N CYS A 152 11.70 12.78 -13.25
CA CYS A 152 12.20 12.92 -14.61
C CYS A 152 12.77 14.32 -14.79
N LYS A 153 13.79 14.45 -15.64
CA LYS A 153 14.44 15.74 -15.95
C LYS A 153 13.49 16.79 -16.55
N CYS A 154 12.35 16.37 -17.12
CA CYS A 154 11.28 17.29 -17.54
C CYS A 154 10.57 18.03 -16.39
N GLY A 155 10.90 17.70 -15.14
CA GLY A 155 10.27 18.27 -13.95
C GLY A 155 9.08 17.47 -13.43
N ASN A 156 8.72 16.35 -14.07
CA ASN A 156 7.72 15.44 -13.53
C ASN A 156 8.31 14.61 -12.38
N HIS A 157 7.67 14.64 -11.22
CA HIS A 157 8.04 13.82 -10.05
C HIS A 157 7.02 12.72 -9.76
N ASN A 158 5.98 12.61 -10.60
CA ASN A 158 4.94 11.60 -10.48
C ASN A 158 4.98 10.71 -11.73
N LEU A 159 5.80 9.66 -11.65
CA LEU A 159 5.92 8.66 -12.71
C LEU A 159 4.87 7.56 -12.50
N THR A 160 4.27 7.10 -13.60
CA THR A 160 3.40 5.93 -13.62
C THR A 160 4.26 4.69 -13.85
N PHE A 161 3.82 3.48 -13.47
CA PHE A 161 4.59 2.26 -13.75
C PHE A 161 3.69 1.09 -14.14
N GLU A 162 4.27 0.16 -14.89
CA GLU A 162 3.67 -1.12 -15.29
C GLU A 162 4.57 -2.29 -14.85
N LEU A 163 3.93 -3.37 -14.39
CA LEU A 163 4.59 -4.56 -13.87
C LEU A 163 4.44 -5.70 -14.89
N LEU A 164 5.56 -6.20 -15.39
CA LEU A 164 5.63 -7.37 -16.28
C LEU A 164 6.33 -8.55 -15.56
N PRO A 165 6.14 -9.79 -16.04
CA PRO A 165 6.77 -11.00 -15.48
C PRO A 165 8.29 -10.92 -15.29
N ASP A 166 8.98 -10.21 -16.18
CA ASP A 166 10.44 -10.10 -16.28
C ASP A 166 10.98 -8.72 -15.88
N ARG A 167 10.14 -7.68 -15.84
CA ARG A 167 10.58 -6.28 -15.66
C ARG A 167 9.50 -5.32 -15.15
N ILE A 168 9.95 -4.16 -14.67
CA ILE A 168 9.12 -3.01 -14.29
C ILE A 168 9.44 -1.86 -15.25
N GLU A 169 8.41 -1.23 -15.80
CA GLU A 169 8.54 -0.10 -16.72
C GLU A 169 7.93 1.15 -16.09
N LEU A 170 8.74 2.20 -15.94
CA LEU A 170 8.36 3.52 -15.43
C LEU A 170 8.07 4.44 -16.61
N TYR A 171 6.98 5.20 -16.54
CA TYR A 171 6.51 6.08 -17.60
C TYR A 171 6.37 7.51 -17.11
N CYS A 172 6.91 8.45 -17.89
CA CYS A 172 6.69 9.87 -17.68
C CYS A 172 5.62 10.40 -18.63
N GLU A 173 4.42 10.71 -18.12
CA GLU A 173 3.30 11.21 -18.92
C GLU A 173 3.52 12.63 -19.54
N ILE A 174 4.61 13.32 -19.18
CA ILE A 174 4.91 14.67 -19.69
C ILE A 174 5.85 14.65 -20.90
N CYS A 175 6.80 13.72 -20.95
CA CYS A 175 7.85 13.67 -21.97
C CYS A 175 8.09 12.27 -22.51
N ASP A 176 7.13 11.36 -22.32
CA ASP A 176 7.16 9.98 -22.81
C ASP A 176 8.47 9.21 -22.48
N ALA A 177 9.18 9.64 -21.44
CA ALA A 177 10.39 8.98 -20.98
C ALA A 177 10.03 7.64 -20.33
N VAL A 178 10.79 6.59 -20.66
CA VAL A 178 10.55 5.24 -20.19
C VAL A 178 11.75 4.74 -19.39
N GLY A 179 11.56 4.21 -18.20
CA GLY A 179 12.60 3.59 -17.39
C GLY A 179 12.35 2.10 -17.22
N VAL A 180 13.24 1.23 -17.69
CA VAL A 180 13.05 -0.23 -17.58
C VAL A 180 13.97 -0.82 -16.53
N ILE A 181 13.41 -1.64 -15.64
CA ILE A 181 14.11 -2.34 -14.55
C ILE A 181 13.84 -3.84 -14.68
N TYR A 182 14.85 -4.64 -15.00
CA TYR A 182 14.72 -6.09 -15.10
C TYR A 182 14.82 -6.78 -13.73
N GLY A 183 13.94 -7.75 -13.48
CA GLY A 183 13.83 -8.54 -12.25
C GLY A 183 14.61 -9.86 -12.26
N GLU A 184 15.40 -10.12 -13.30
CA GLU A 184 15.95 -11.46 -13.56
C GLU A 184 17.13 -11.87 -12.65
N ASN A 185 17.84 -10.93 -12.02
CA ASN A 185 19.13 -11.27 -11.37
C ASN A 185 19.33 -10.64 -9.99
N THR A 186 19.66 -11.47 -8.99
CA THR A 186 19.87 -11.06 -7.59
C THR A 186 21.05 -10.10 -7.40
N GLU A 187 22.01 -10.10 -8.33
CA GLU A 187 23.14 -9.16 -8.33
C GLU A 187 22.72 -7.74 -8.74
N ASN A 188 21.71 -7.60 -9.60
CA ASN A 188 21.17 -6.31 -10.05
C ASN A 188 20.44 -5.57 -8.90
N ILE A 189 19.85 -6.29 -7.94
CA ILE A 189 19.13 -5.69 -6.81
C ILE A 189 20.06 -4.86 -5.92
N ARG A 190 21.30 -5.32 -5.69
CA ARG A 190 22.26 -4.59 -4.85
C ARG A 190 22.64 -3.23 -5.44
N ILE A 191 22.65 -3.12 -6.75
CA ILE A 191 22.95 -1.88 -7.48
C ILE A 191 21.77 -0.92 -7.33
N PHE A 192 20.55 -1.45 -7.44
CA PHE A 192 19.32 -0.67 -7.29
C PHE A 192 19.05 -0.23 -5.85
N GLU A 193 19.28 -1.11 -4.86
CA GLU A 193 19.21 -0.77 -3.42
C GLU A 193 20.22 0.33 -3.03
N GLY A 194 21.33 0.45 -3.77
CA GLY A 194 22.31 1.52 -3.62
C GLY A 194 21.89 2.84 -4.28
N MET A 195 20.88 2.84 -5.16
CA MET A 195 20.38 4.06 -5.79
C MET A 195 19.48 4.81 -4.82
N THR A 196 19.93 5.99 -4.43
CA THR A 196 19.19 6.91 -3.56
C THR A 196 18.26 7.85 -4.31
N SER A 197 18.34 7.89 -5.65
CA SER A 197 17.44 8.65 -6.52
C SER A 197 17.40 8.06 -7.93
N VAL A 198 16.22 8.03 -8.55
CA VAL A 198 16.01 7.60 -9.94
C VAL A 198 15.46 8.78 -10.73
N ASN A 199 16.18 9.20 -11.77
CA ASN A 199 15.79 10.28 -12.66
C ASN A 199 15.77 9.82 -14.12
N LEU A 200 14.61 9.87 -14.76
CA LEU A 200 14.49 9.59 -16.20
C LEU A 200 15.02 10.75 -17.05
N ASP A 201 15.62 10.41 -18.20
CA ASP A 201 16.02 11.38 -19.22
C ASP A 201 14.83 11.69 -20.15
N GLU A 202 14.62 12.96 -20.47
CA GLU A 202 13.52 13.41 -21.35
C GLU A 202 13.54 12.70 -22.71
N ASN A 203 12.37 12.22 -23.16
CA ASN A 203 12.16 11.53 -24.43
C ASN A 203 13.12 10.35 -24.67
N LYS A 204 13.55 9.63 -23.63
CA LYS A 204 14.45 8.49 -23.76
C LYS A 204 13.97 7.29 -22.95
N THR A 205 14.25 6.11 -23.51
CA THR A 205 14.16 4.84 -22.79
C THR A 205 15.48 4.56 -22.09
N VAL A 206 15.49 4.54 -20.76
CA VAL A 206 16.66 4.33 -19.93
C VAL A 206 16.56 2.99 -19.22
N LEU A 207 17.58 2.15 -19.39
CA LEU A 207 17.72 0.91 -18.62
C LEU A 207 18.38 1.24 -17.28
N LEU A 208 17.67 1.01 -16.18
CA LEU A 208 18.12 1.45 -14.86
C LEU A 208 18.99 0.41 -14.13
N ASN A 209 19.01 -0.86 -14.57
CA ASN A 209 19.64 -1.93 -13.78
C ASN A 209 20.43 -2.99 -14.59
N CYS A 210 20.94 -2.67 -15.77
CA CYS A 210 21.75 -3.63 -16.53
C CYS A 210 23.22 -3.62 -16.07
N THR A 211 23.65 -4.66 -15.35
CA THR A 211 25.05 -5.12 -15.45
C THR A 211 25.18 -6.14 -16.58
N GLN A 212 26.10 -5.86 -17.50
CA GLN A 212 26.30 -6.57 -18.76
C GLN A 212 26.55 -8.06 -18.56
N HIS A 213 25.79 -8.91 -19.24
CA HIS A 213 26.30 -10.10 -19.92
C HIS A 213 25.45 -10.42 -21.17
N GLY A 214 26.04 -10.19 -22.35
CA GLY A 214 25.67 -10.91 -23.58
C GLY A 214 24.64 -10.28 -24.52
N HIS A 215 25.07 -9.30 -25.32
CA HIS A 215 24.56 -9.07 -26.69
C HIS A 215 23.13 -8.51 -26.87
N PHE A 216 22.95 -7.21 -26.61
CA PHE A 216 22.34 -6.19 -27.50
C PHE A 216 21.95 -4.97 -26.65
N CYS A 217 22.82 -3.95 -26.61
CA CYS A 217 22.34 -2.57 -26.45
C CYS A 217 21.72 -2.18 -27.80
N LYS A 218 20.41 -2.33 -27.94
CA LYS A 218 19.66 -1.60 -28.96
C LYS A 218 18.96 -0.44 -28.25
N VAL A 219 19.39 0.76 -28.60
CA VAL A 219 18.48 1.90 -28.60
C VAL A 219 17.33 1.48 -29.51
N ILE A 220 16.10 1.43 -28.98
CA ILE A 220 14.92 1.45 -29.84
C ILE A 220 14.80 2.92 -30.23
N GLU A 221 15.47 3.30 -31.32
CA GLU A 221 15.09 4.48 -32.09
C GLU A 221 13.79 4.12 -32.81
N GLU A 222 12.69 4.76 -32.43
CA GLU A 222 11.49 4.77 -33.27
C GLU A 222 11.76 5.71 -34.46
N GLU A 223 11.75 5.16 -35.66
CA GLU A 223 11.48 5.88 -36.92
C GLU A 223 9.97 6.09 -37.10
#